data_AF-A0AB38S7R0-F1
#
_entry.id   AF-A0AB38S7R0-F1
#
_cell.length_a   1.000
_cell.length_b   1.000
_cell.length_c   1.000
_cell.angle_alpha   90.00
_cell.angle_beta   90.00
_cell.angle_gamma   90.00
#
_symmetry.space_group_name_H-M   'P 1'
#
loop_
_entity.id
_entity.type
_entity.pdbx_description
1 polymer ?
#
loop_
_entity_poly.entity_id
_entity_poly.type
_entity_poly.pdbx_seq_one_letter_code
_entity_poly.pdbx_strand_id
1 'polypeptide(L)'
;MDFTLSTKRPEEDFTGLSDHFIIRMYEFIRDQVAADAAAGTRLVGIPARHRADSLLAEINRRGLYCRPIDWPPLSVKGEPS
;
A
#
# COMPACT_ATOMS: atom_id res chain seq x y z
N MET A 1 -14.91 24.24 -22.85
CA MET A 1 -15.24 22.98 -22.14
C MET A 1 -13.92 22.49 -21.60
N ASP A 2 -13.62 22.88 -20.36
CA ASP A 2 -12.29 22.75 -19.79
C ASP A 2 -12.24 21.41 -19.07
N PHE A 3 -11.77 20.38 -19.76
CA PHE A 3 -11.39 19.12 -19.14
C PHE A 3 -10.17 19.38 -18.27
N THR A 4 -10.42 19.89 -17.06
CA THR A 4 -9.48 19.76 -15.96
C THR A 4 -9.36 18.27 -15.70
N LEU A 5 -8.38 17.65 -16.36
CA LEU A 5 -7.81 16.36 -16.00
C LEU A 5 -7.32 16.53 -14.56
N SER A 6 -8.24 16.31 -13.63
CA SER A 6 -7.98 16.14 -12.23
C SER A 6 -6.91 15.06 -12.15
N THR A 7 -5.70 15.46 -11.80
CA THR A 7 -4.50 14.66 -11.58
C THR A 7 -4.65 13.75 -10.35
N LYS A 8 -5.86 13.26 -10.10
CA LYS A 8 -6.12 12.13 -9.24
C LYS A 8 -5.53 10.94 -9.99
N ARG A 9 -4.35 10.48 -9.54
CA ARG A 9 -3.89 9.10 -9.79
C ARG A 9 -5.13 8.20 -9.68
N PRO A 10 -5.32 7.18 -10.52
CA PRO A 10 -6.48 6.33 -10.41
C PRO A 10 -6.50 5.79 -8.98
N GLU A 11 -7.35 6.39 -8.14
CA GLU A 11 -7.71 5.84 -6.85
C GLU A 11 -8.30 4.49 -7.24
N GLU A 12 -7.63 3.41 -6.85
CA GLU A 12 -8.08 2.05 -7.18
C GLU A 12 -9.58 1.98 -6.83
N ASP A 13 -10.44 1.81 -7.84
CA ASP A 13 -11.88 1.80 -7.62
C ASP A 13 -12.24 0.48 -6.92
N PHE A 14 -12.49 0.57 -5.61
CA PHE A 14 -12.83 -0.58 -4.78
C PHE A 14 -14.35 -0.86 -4.74
N THR A 15 -15.18 -0.08 -5.44
CA THR A 15 -16.65 -0.14 -5.36
C THR A 15 -17.22 -1.52 -5.71
N GLY A 16 -16.55 -2.25 -6.62
CA GLY A 16 -16.95 -3.61 -7.00
C GLY A 16 -16.27 -4.74 -6.22
N LEU A 17 -15.35 -4.43 -5.29
CA LEU A 17 -14.56 -5.44 -4.59
C LEU A 17 -15.21 -5.81 -3.26
N SER A 18 -15.18 -7.11 -2.93
CA SER A 18 -15.64 -7.59 -1.63
C SER A 18 -14.67 -7.21 -0.52
N ASP A 19 -15.20 -7.08 0.69
CA ASP A 19 -14.41 -6.81 1.89
C ASP A 19 -13.29 -7.83 2.08
N HIS A 20 -13.61 -9.12 1.84
CA HIS A 20 -12.63 -10.19 1.89
C HIS A 20 -11.50 -9.96 0.88
N PHE A 21 -11.82 -9.56 -0.35
CA PHE A 21 -10.81 -9.35 -1.38
C PHE A 21 -9.86 -8.20 -1.03
N ILE A 22 -10.40 -7.09 -0.51
CA ILE A 22 -9.60 -5.92 -0.11
C ILE A 22 -8.66 -6.29 1.05
N ILE A 23 -9.17 -6.99 2.06
CA ILE A 23 -8.34 -7.47 3.17
C ILE A 23 -7.24 -8.40 2.64
N ARG A 24 -7.59 -9.36 1.78
CA ARG A 24 -6.62 -10.31 1.20
C ARG A 24 -5.53 -9.62 0.37
N MET A 25 -5.87 -8.56 -0.36
CA MET A 25 -4.87 -7.77 -1.08
C MET A 25 -3.93 -7.04 -0.13
N TYR A 26 -4.46 -6.44 0.94
CA TYR A 26 -3.65 -5.77 1.94
C TYR A 26 -2.71 -6.73 2.66
N GLU A 27 -3.22 -7.90 3.05
CA GLU A 27 -2.44 -8.98 3.66
C GLU A 27 -1.37 -9.53 2.70
N PHE A 28 -1.68 -9.65 1.41
CA PHE A 28 -0.70 -10.08 0.43
C PHE A 28 0.49 -9.11 0.34
N ILE A 29 0.24 -7.80 0.33
CA ILE A 29 1.33 -6.81 0.35
C ILE A 29 2.12 -6.93 1.66
N ARG A 30 1.46 -7.14 2.80
CA ARG A 30 2.12 -7.37 4.09
C ARG A 30 3.10 -8.55 4.02
N ASP A 31 2.64 -9.68 3.48
CA ASP A 31 3.44 -10.89 3.42
C ASP A 31 4.60 -10.73 2.42
N GLN A 32 4.42 -10.00 1.32
CA GLN A 32 5.50 -9.62 0.42
C GLN A 32 6.55 -8.74 1.12
N VAL A 33 6.13 -7.74 1.89
CA VAL A 33 7.05 -6.87 2.67
C VAL A 33 7.83 -7.69 3.68
N ALA A 34 7.17 -8.59 4.40
CA ALA A 34 7.82 -9.45 5.37
C ALA A 34 8.82 -10.40 4.72
N ALA A 35 8.49 -10.98 3.56
CA ALA A 35 9.38 -11.85 2.81
C ALA A 35 10.62 -11.11 2.30
N ASP A 36 10.44 -9.91 1.73
CA ASP A 36 11.55 -9.05 1.29
C ASP A 36 12.45 -8.66 2.47
N ALA A 37 11.86 -8.24 3.59
CA ALA A 37 12.60 -7.90 4.80
C ALA A 37 13.42 -9.09 5.33
N ALA A 38 12.85 -10.30 5.32
CA ALA A 38 13.54 -11.53 5.72
C ALA A 38 14.65 -11.93 4.73
N ALA A 39 14.45 -11.70 3.44
CA ALA A 39 15.45 -11.94 2.39
C ALA A 39 16.58 -10.90 2.37
N GLY A 40 16.45 -9.80 3.13
CA GLY A 40 17.39 -8.68 3.09
C GLY A 40 17.35 -7.91 1.77
N THR A 41 16.34 -8.15 0.93
CA THR A 41 16.10 -7.47 -0.33
C THR A 41 15.05 -6.38 -0.12
N ARG A 42 15.16 -5.29 -0.87
CA ARG A 42 14.23 -4.17 -0.75
C ARG A 42 13.50 -3.93 -2.06
N LEU A 43 12.72 -4.92 -2.48
CA LEU A 43 12.00 -4.88 -3.75
C LEU A 43 10.61 -4.26 -3.59
N VAL A 44 10.02 -4.31 -2.39
CA VAL A 44 8.77 -3.60 -2.07
C VAL A 44 9.02 -2.09 -1.96
N GLY A 45 8.94 -1.41 -3.10
CA GLY A 45 9.16 0.02 -3.24
C GLY A 45 7.93 0.91 -2.96
N ILE A 46 8.11 2.22 -3.21
CA ILE A 46 7.07 3.27 -3.11
C ILE A 46 5.72 2.89 -3.75
N PRO A 47 5.65 2.18 -4.90
CA PRO A 47 4.38 1.79 -5.50
C PRO A 47 3.54 0.84 -4.63
N ALA A 48 4.16 -0.13 -3.98
CA ALA A 48 3.46 -1.06 -3.12
C ALA A 48 2.98 -0.40 -1.82
N ARG A 49 3.74 0.57 -1.30
CA ARG A 49 3.30 1.41 -0.18
C ARG A 49 2.09 2.25 -0.54
N HIS A 50 2.11 2.92 -1.69
CA HIS A 50 0.94 3.65 -2.18
C HIS A 50 -0.29 2.76 -2.33
N ARG A 51 -0.11 1.55 -2.86
CA ARG A 51 -1.21 0.58 -2.98
C ARG A 51 -1.76 0.16 -1.63
N ALA A 52 -0.88 -0.16 -0.68
CA ALA A 52 -1.28 -0.49 0.69
C ALA A 52 -2.01 0.66 1.38
N ASP A 53 -1.59 1.91 1.15
CA ASP A 53 -2.26 3.10 1.69
C ASP A 53 -3.68 3.25 1.13
N SER A 54 -3.88 3.04 -0.17
CA SER A 54 -5.20 3.05 -0.80
C SER A 54 -6.12 1.95 -0.25
N LEU A 55 -5.59 0.73 -0.11
CA LEU A 55 -6.33 -0.39 0.50
C LEU A 55 -6.68 -0.12 1.96
N LEU A 56 -5.75 0.44 2.74
CA LEU A 56 -5.98 0.76 4.15
C LEU A 56 -7.05 1.85 4.31
N ALA A 57 -7.04 2.87 3.45
CA ALA A 57 -8.07 3.91 3.44
C ALA A 57 -9.46 3.30 3.21
N GLU A 58 -9.57 2.34 2.29
CA GLU A 58 -10.82 1.65 2.00
C GLU A 58 -11.27 0.71 3.13
N ILE A 59 -10.33 -0.05 3.73
CA ILE A 59 -10.59 -0.90 4.90
C ILE A 59 -11.15 -0.05 6.05
N ASN A 60 -10.53 1.11 6.31
CA ASN A 60 -10.98 2.05 7.34
C ASN A 60 -12.36 2.63 7.00
N ARG A 61 -12.60 3.01 5.73
CA ARG A 61 -13.90 3.52 5.28
C ARG A 61 -15.03 2.52 5.51
N ARG A 62 -14.75 1.24 5.33
CA ARG A 62 -15.72 0.14 5.56
C ARG A 62 -15.80 -0.32 7.02
N GLY A 63 -14.95 0.19 7.90
CA GLY A 63 -14.90 -0.22 9.31
C GLY A 63 -14.35 -1.64 9.52
N LEU A 64 -13.54 -2.12 8.58
CA LEU A 64 -12.95 -3.46 8.62
C LEU A 64 -11.67 -3.46 9.46
N TYR A 65 -11.36 -4.60 10.07
CA TYR A 65 -10.11 -4.78 10.81
C TYR A 65 -9.03 -5.39 9.90
N CYS A 66 -7.82 -4.84 9.96
CA CYS A 66 -6.63 -5.44 9.37
C CYS A 66 -5.42 -5.25 10.29
N ARG A 67 -4.42 -6.12 10.16
CA ARG A 67 -3.14 -5.98 10.88
C ARG A 67 -2.20 -5.09 10.06
N PRO A 68 -1.61 -4.04 10.66
CA PRO A 68 -0.76 -3.10 9.92
C PRO A 68 0.46 -3.78 9.31
N ILE A 69 1.00 -3.16 8.26
CA ILE A 69 2.22 -3.59 7.59
C ILE A 69 3.45 -2.99 8.29
N ASP A 70 4.37 -3.85 8.70
CA ASP A 70 5.67 -3.46 9.25
C ASP A 70 6.64 -3.07 8.13
N TRP A 71 6.64 -1.79 7.78
CA TRP A 71 7.52 -1.28 6.72
C TRP A 71 8.98 -1.22 7.19
N PRO A 72 9.94 -1.76 6.42
CA PRO A 72 11.35 -1.64 6.75
C PRO A 72 11.79 -0.17 6.67
N PRO A 73 12.69 0.29 7.57
CA PRO A 73 13.13 1.67 7.62
C PRO A 73 13.65 2.14 6.26
N LEU A 74 13.26 3.35 5.86
CA LEU A 74 13.87 4.08 4.75
C LEU A 74 15.34 4.26 5.09
N SER A 75 16.20 3.38 4.55
CA SER A 75 17.65 3.59 4.57
C SER A 75 17.92 4.89 3.82
N VAL A 76 18.02 5.99 4.59
CA VAL A 76 18.57 7.26 4.15
C VAL A 76 20.06 7.02 3.94
N LYS A 77 20.41 6.52 2.76
CA LYS A 77 21.81 6.38 2.39
C LYS A 77 22.32 7.77 2.03
N GLY A 78 22.85 8.48 3.02
CA GLY A 78 23.51 9.77 2.80
C GLY A 78 23.42 10.74 3.98
N GLU A 79 24.04 10.39 5.11
CA GLU A 79 24.50 11.40 6.05
C GLU A 79 26.03 11.36 6.01
N PRO A 80 26.70 12.29 5.30
CA PRO A 80 28.14 12.44 5.43
C PRO A 80 28.42 13.25 6.69
N SER A 81 29.17 12.65 7.62
CA SER A 81 29.89 13.35 8.70
C SER A 81 30.84 14.42 8.18
#